data_AF-A0A6B2CHC1-F1
#
_entry.id   AF-A0A6B2CHC1-F1
#
_cell.length_a   1.000
_cell.length_b   1.000
_cell.length_c   1.000
_cell.angle_alpha   90.00
_cell.angle_beta   90.00
_cell.angle_gamma   90.00
#
_symmetry.space_group_name_H-M   'P 1'
#
loop_
_entity.id
_entity.type
_entity.pdbx_description
1 polymer ?
#
loop_
_entity_poly.entity_id
_entity_poly.type
_entity_poly.pdbx_seq_one_letter_code
_entity_poly.pdbx_strand_id
1 'polypeptide(L)'
;KRAGGLGKLIAGRRFVDNIANESLRFLKRRFGHAEMVRVELKRSKILLVFKLPDTTVVKVVVNIRKKDIRVYSGRTSLDLGLKRVLKRIIDSKGANRGDKPL
;
A
#
# COMPACT_ATOMS: atom_id res chain seq x y z
N LYS A 1 -32.30 -7.98 -2.07
CA LYS A 1 -31.12 -7.07 -2.09
C LYS A 1 -29.88 -7.76 -1.50
N ARG A 2 -29.11 -8.55 -2.26
CA ARG A 2 -27.78 -9.06 -1.82
C ARG A 2 -26.81 -9.12 -3.01
N ALA A 3 -26.44 -7.96 -3.54
CA ALA A 3 -25.38 -7.82 -4.56
C ALA A 3 -24.13 -7.09 -4.02
N GLY A 4 -24.02 -6.88 -2.70
CA GLY A 4 -22.99 -6.01 -2.11
C GLY A 4 -21.67 -6.68 -1.67
N GLY A 5 -21.58 -8.02 -1.73
CA GLY A 5 -20.43 -8.77 -1.20
C GLY A 5 -19.25 -8.87 -2.16
N LEU A 6 -19.51 -9.30 -3.39
CA LEU A 6 -18.48 -9.52 -4.41
C LEU A 6 -17.80 -8.21 -4.85
N GLY A 7 -18.58 -7.13 -5.05
CA GLY A 7 -18.04 -5.82 -5.43
C GLY A 7 -17.09 -5.22 -4.37
N LYS A 8 -17.40 -5.42 -3.07
CA LYS A 8 -16.52 -4.98 -1.97
C LYS A 8 -15.22 -5.78 -1.89
N LEU A 9 -15.28 -7.09 -2.11
CA LEU A 9 -14.10 -7.97 -2.16
C LEU A 9 -13.17 -7.61 -3.32
N ILE A 10 -13.72 -7.41 -4.52
CA ILE A 10 -12.96 -7.04 -5.72
C ILE A 10 -12.31 -5.66 -5.57
N ALA A 11 -13.05 -4.68 -5.02
CA ALA A 11 -12.52 -3.35 -4.77
C ALA A 11 -11.40 -3.35 -3.70
N GLY A 12 -11.50 -4.23 -2.70
CA GLY A 12 -10.47 -4.41 -1.67
C GLY A 12 -9.18 -5.00 -2.25
N ARG A 13 -9.28 -6.03 -3.10
CA ARG A 13 -8.13 -6.67 -3.72
C ARG A 13 -7.40 -5.73 -4.68
N ARG A 14 -8.12 -5.07 -5.59
CA ARG A 14 -7.54 -4.05 -6.50
C ARG A 14 -6.82 -2.94 -5.76
N PHE A 15 -7.33 -2.54 -4.60
CA PHE A 15 -6.69 -1.52 -3.77
C PHE A 15 -5.37 -2.00 -3.17
N VAL A 16 -5.32 -3.22 -2.63
CA VAL A 16 -4.09 -3.83 -2.12
C VAL A 16 -3.06 -3.96 -3.24
N ASP A 17 -3.47 -4.46 -4.40
CA ASP A 17 -2.60 -4.61 -5.57
C ASP A 17 -2.00 -3.27 -6.01
N ASN A 18 -2.80 -2.20 -6.01
CA ASN A 18 -2.32 -0.86 -6.35
C ASN A 18 -1.25 -0.35 -5.37
N ILE A 19 -1.47 -0.49 -4.06
CA ILE A 19 -0.48 -0.11 -3.04
C ILE A 19 0.80 -0.93 -3.20
N ALA A 20 0.67 -2.25 -3.41
CA ALA A 20 1.80 -3.15 -3.60
C ALA A 20 2.62 -2.80 -4.84
N ASN A 21 1.96 -2.59 -5.99
CA ASN A 21 2.59 -2.27 -7.25
C ASN A 21 3.30 -0.91 -7.23
N GLU A 22 2.66 0.11 -6.66
CA GLU A 22 3.29 1.44 -6.54
C GLU A 22 4.46 1.45 -5.57
N SER A 23 4.36 0.68 -4.47
CA SER A 23 5.51 0.48 -3.57
C SER A 23 6.67 -0.19 -4.29
N LEU A 24 6.40 -1.29 -5.00
CA LEU A 24 7.40 -2.04 -5.75
C LEU A 24 8.04 -1.17 -6.84
N ARG A 25 7.24 -0.40 -7.59
CA ARG A 25 7.70 0.52 -8.63
C ARG A 25 8.61 1.60 -8.04
N PHE A 26 8.22 2.20 -6.92
CA PHE A 26 9.05 3.19 -6.23
C PHE A 26 10.41 2.59 -5.80
N LEU A 27 10.39 1.40 -5.19
CA LEU A 27 11.60 0.72 -4.74
C LEU A 27 12.52 0.34 -5.92
N LYS A 28 11.97 -0.24 -7.00
CA LYS A 28 12.74 -0.55 -8.22
C LYS A 28 13.38 0.70 -8.84
N ARG A 29 12.64 1.81 -8.93
CA ARG A 29 13.20 3.07 -9.45
C ARG A 29 14.33 3.62 -8.61
N ARG A 30 14.28 3.44 -7.28
CA ARG A 30 15.27 4.01 -6.36
C ARG A 30 16.49 3.12 -6.13
N PHE A 31 16.31 1.81 -6.17
CA PHE A 31 17.37 0.84 -5.83
C PHE A 31 17.74 -0.09 -7.00
N GLY A 32 17.19 0.14 -8.20
CA GLY A 32 17.38 -0.67 -9.40
C GLY A 32 16.58 -1.97 -9.37
N HIS A 33 16.62 -2.68 -8.25
CA HIS A 33 15.93 -3.95 -8.06
C HIS A 33 15.21 -3.99 -6.71
N ALA A 34 14.05 -4.63 -6.68
CA ALA A 34 13.27 -4.88 -5.48
C ALA A 34 12.30 -6.02 -5.76
N GLU A 35 12.12 -6.89 -4.79
CA GLU A 35 11.21 -8.04 -4.86
C GLU A 35 10.14 -7.90 -3.79
N MET A 36 8.92 -8.30 -4.15
CA MET A 36 7.82 -8.40 -3.20
C MET A 36 7.81 -9.80 -2.60
N VAL A 37 8.08 -9.88 -1.30
CA VAL A 37 8.20 -11.15 -0.57
C VAL A 37 6.86 -11.58 -0.01
N ARG A 38 6.07 -10.62 0.49
CA ARG A 38 4.80 -10.91 1.16
C ARG A 38 3.82 -9.76 0.99
N VAL A 39 2.57 -10.12 0.73
CA VAL A 39 1.40 -9.23 0.80
C VAL A 39 0.37 -9.90 1.69
N GLU A 40 -0.11 -9.18 2.68
CA GLU A 40 -1.11 -9.69 3.60
C GLU A 40 -2.14 -8.62 3.97
N LEU A 41 -3.41 -8.96 3.84
CA LEU A 41 -4.53 -8.11 4.24
C LEU A 41 -5.17 -8.66 5.51
N LYS A 42 -5.09 -7.90 6.62
CA LYS A 42 -5.72 -8.22 7.90
C LYS A 42 -6.75 -7.18 8.28
N ARG A 43 -8.06 -7.48 8.18
CA ARG A 43 -9.20 -6.59 8.51
C ARG A 43 -9.09 -5.18 7.90
N SER A 44 -8.29 -4.30 8.50
CA SER A 44 -8.05 -2.90 8.12
C SER A 44 -6.58 -2.54 7.94
N LYS A 45 -5.67 -3.52 7.99
CA LYS A 45 -4.23 -3.35 7.83
C LYS A 45 -3.74 -4.13 6.62
N ILE A 46 -2.89 -3.50 5.83
CA ILE A 46 -2.15 -4.13 4.74
C ILE A 46 -0.70 -4.19 5.19
N LEU A 47 -0.12 -5.39 5.15
CA LEU A 47 1.29 -5.62 5.35
C LEU A 47 1.90 -5.95 3.99
N LEU A 48 2.93 -5.19 3.63
CA LEU A 48 3.77 -5.45 2.47
C LEU A 48 5.20 -5.64 2.96
N VAL A 49 5.88 -6.64 2.41
CA VAL A 49 7.29 -6.91 2.71
C VAL A 49 8.03 -7.00 1.38
N PHE A 50 9.10 -6.23 1.29
CA PHE A 50 9.96 -6.19 0.11
C PHE A 50 11.39 -6.54 0.50
N LYS A 51 12.11 -7.17 -0.43
CA LYS A 51 13.55 -7.42 -0.33
C LYS A 51 14.28 -6.55 -1.35
N LEU A 52 15.27 -5.81 -0.88
CA LEU A 52 16.18 -5.02 -1.71
C LEU A 52 17.44 -5.84 -2.05
N PRO A 53 18.25 -5.40 -3.03
CA PRO A 53 19.40 -6.16 -3.53
C PRO A 53 20.50 -6.32 -2.48
N ASP A 54 20.65 -5.33 -1.60
CA ASP A 54 21.60 -5.30 -0.49
C ASP A 54 21.12 -6.10 0.73
N THR A 55 20.18 -7.04 0.54
CA THR A 55 19.51 -7.84 1.58
C THR A 55 18.62 -7.04 2.55
N THR A 56 18.47 -5.73 2.38
CA THR A 56 17.59 -4.93 3.23
C THR A 56 16.14 -5.36 3.05
N VAL A 57 15.46 -5.61 4.17
CA VAL A 57 14.02 -5.88 4.20
C VAL A 57 13.27 -4.58 4.47
N VAL A 58 12.38 -4.22 3.56
CA VAL A 58 11.48 -3.07 3.71
C VAL A 58 10.10 -3.57 4.05
N LYS A 59 9.63 -3.24 5.25
CA LYS A 59 8.27 -3.57 5.70
C LYS A 59 7.40 -2.33 5.67
N VAL A 60 6.26 -2.42 4.99
CA VAL A 60 5.25 -1.37 4.93
C VAL A 60 3.98 -1.87 5.61
N VAL A 61 3.47 -1.08 6.55
CA VAL A 61 2.18 -1.32 7.20
C VAL A 61 1.27 -0.15 6.89
N VAL A 62 0.19 -0.41 6.17
CA VAL A 62 -0.84 0.57 5.85
C VAL A 62 -2.07 0.27 6.70
N ASN A 63 -2.46 1.20 7.56
CA ASN A 63 -3.74 1.14 8.27
C ASN A 63 -4.79 1.95 7.51
N ILE A 64 -5.69 1.24 6.83
CA ILE A 64 -6.68 1.84 5.94
C ILE A 64 -7.66 2.73 6.72
N ARG A 65 -8.07 2.30 7.92
CA ARG A 65 -9.03 3.05 8.75
C ARG A 65 -8.42 4.34 9.31
N LYS A 66 -7.18 4.26 9.78
CA LYS A 66 -6.48 5.42 10.36
C LYS A 66 -5.78 6.30 9.31
N LYS A 67 -5.80 5.89 8.03
CA LYS A 67 -4.98 6.47 6.96
C LYS A 67 -3.51 6.64 7.37
N ASP A 68 -3.01 5.71 8.18
CA ASP A 68 -1.65 5.73 8.72
C ASP A 68 -0.76 4.79 7.91
N ILE A 69 0.47 5.22 7.62
CA ILE A 69 1.46 4.44 6.87
C ILE A 69 2.74 4.40 7.69
N ARG A 70 3.20 3.19 7.99
CA ARG A 70 4.48 2.94 8.65
C ARG A 70 5.38 2.19 7.70
N VAL A 71 6.60 2.67 7.54
CA VAL A 71 7.65 2.04 6.73
C VAL A 71 8.79 1.75 7.67
N TYR A 72 9.33 0.54 7.60
CA TYR A 72 10.47 0.07 8.36
C TYR A 72 11.50 -0.41 7.36
N SER A 73 12.58 0.36 7.18
CA SER A 73 13.60 0.06 6.18
C SER A 73 15.05 0.30 6.65
N GLY A 74 15.23 0.75 7.90
CA GLY A 74 16.53 1.23 8.39
C GLY A 74 17.03 2.52 7.71
N ARG A 75 16.27 3.09 6.75
CA ARG A 75 16.65 4.26 5.97
C ARG A 75 15.55 5.33 6.02
N THR A 76 15.77 6.40 6.81
CA THR A 76 14.79 7.49 6.99
C THR A 76 14.31 8.13 5.68
N SER A 77 15.21 8.33 4.71
CA SER A 77 14.87 8.95 3.42
C SER A 77 13.94 8.08 2.56
N LEU A 78 14.10 6.75 2.65
CA LEU A 78 13.21 5.77 2.03
C LEU A 78 11.83 5.80 2.69
N ASP A 79 11.80 5.82 4.02
CA ASP A 79 10.55 5.86 4.79
C ASP A 79 9.69 7.07 4.41
N LEU A 80 10.30 8.26 4.28
CA LEU A 80 9.61 9.48 3.87
C LEU A 80 9.11 9.43 2.42
N GLY A 81 9.96 8.98 1.48
CA GLY A 81 9.60 8.93 0.06
C GLY A 81 8.46 7.96 -0.22
N LEU A 82 8.54 6.74 0.32
CA LEU A 82 7.52 5.71 0.13
C LEU A 82 6.21 6.08 0.83
N LYS A 83 6.26 6.69 2.03
CA LYS A 83 5.05 7.23 2.69
C LYS A 83 4.32 8.25 1.82
N ARG A 84 5.04 9.17 1.15
CA ARG A 84 4.40 10.18 0.28
C ARG A 84 3.67 9.54 -0.91
N VAL A 85 4.30 8.57 -1.59
CA VAL A 85 3.68 7.85 -2.71
C VAL A 85 2.40 7.16 -2.25
N LEU A 86 2.47 6.42 -1.15
CA LEU A 86 1.34 5.66 -0.64
C LEU A 86 0.22 6.56 -0.10
N LYS A 87 0.57 7.67 0.53
CA LYS A 87 -0.41 8.65 1.03
C LYS A 87 -1.27 9.19 -0.12
N ARG A 88 -0.67 9.52 -1.28
CA ARG A 88 -1.43 9.95 -2.47
C ARG A 88 -2.46 8.91 -2.90
N ILE A 89 -2.11 7.62 -2.90
CA ILE A 89 -3.04 6.54 -3.29
C ILE A 89 -4.22 6.43 -2.31
N ILE A 90 -3.93 6.51 -1.01
CA ILE A 90 -4.95 6.46 0.05
C ILE A 90 -5.87 7.69 -0.04
N ASP A 91 -5.27 8.86 -0.24
CA ASP A 91 -5.98 10.13 -0.32
C ASP A 91 -6.78 10.27 -1.61
N SER A 92 -6.32 9.76 -2.76
CA SER A 92 -7.10 9.71 -4.01
C SER A 92 -8.33 8.80 -3.91
N LYS A 93 -8.25 7.72 -3.12
CA LYS A 93 -9.44 6.92 -2.74
C LYS A 93 -10.35 7.67 -1.74
N GLY A 94 -9.81 8.60 -0.97
CA GLY A 94 -10.55 9.56 -0.15
C GLY A 94 -11.22 10.67 -0.97
N ALA A 95 -10.58 11.13 -2.05
CA ALA A 95 -11.12 12.11 -2.99
C ALA A 95 -12.29 11.53 -3.80
N ASN A 96 -12.26 10.22 -4.11
CA ASN A 96 -13.40 9.50 -4.70
C ASN A 96 -14.47 9.05 -3.69
N ARG A 97 -14.47 9.60 -2.47
CA ARG A 97 -15.54 9.45 -1.47
C ARG A 97 -16.13 10.80 -1.06
N GLY A 98 -16.08 11.76 -1.98
CA GLY A 98 -16.68 13.08 -1.88
C GLY A 98 -17.83 13.34 -2.83
N ASP A 99 -18.42 12.32 -3.50
CA ASP A 99 -19.65 12.56 -4.27
C ASP A 99 -20.66 11.40 -4.13
N LYS A 100 -21.77 11.78 -3.50
CA LYS A 100 -23.04 11.09 -3.22
C LYS A 100 -23.10 10.02 -2.11
N PRO A 101 -23.89 10.28 -1.05
CA PRO A 101 -24.47 9.21 -0.25
C PRO A 101 -25.51 8.46 -1.10
N LEU A 102 -25.45 7.13 -1.09
CA LEU A 102 -26.51 6.21 -1.51
C LEU A 102 -26.76 5.22 -0.37
#